data_AF-A0A3N7G7T0-F1
#
_entry.id   AF-A0A3N7G7T0-F1
#
_cell.length_a   1.000
_cell.length_b   1.000
_cell.length_c   1.000
_cell.angle_alpha   90.00
_cell.angle_beta   90.00
_cell.angle_gamma   90.00
#
_symmetry.space_group_name_H-M   'P 1'
#
loop_
_entity.id
_entity.type
_entity.pdbx_description
1 polymer ?
#
loop_
_entity_poly.entity_id
_entity_poly.type
_entity_poly.pdbx_seq_one_letter_code
_entity_poly.pdbx_strand_id
1 'polypeptide(L)'
;MQSWMNSGWGLMEPLPELVHVIKQRLGITKENTERREAEIYKRAKIAYGALSTTLGDHTFLFERPSSLDAYFLGHVLFTLQAFPESSMLRSALLEHGNLI
;
A
#
# COMPACT_ATOMS: atom_id res chain seq x y z
N MET A 1 -20.99 0.88 26.96
CA MET A 1 -20.25 0.28 25.84
C MET A 1 -19.62 1.38 24.96
N GLN A 2 -18.93 2.35 25.59
CA GLN A 2 -18.40 3.58 24.97
C GLN A 2 -17.20 4.07 25.79
N SER A 3 -16.06 3.37 25.71
CA SER A 3 -14.83 3.77 26.43
C SER A 3 -13.59 3.85 25.54
N TRP A 4 -13.73 3.55 24.24
CA TRP A 4 -12.59 3.51 23.30
C TRP A 4 -12.51 4.74 22.39
N MET A 5 -13.49 5.65 22.45
CA MET A 5 -13.47 6.90 21.66
C MET A 5 -12.57 8.00 22.27
N ASN A 6 -12.10 7.85 23.51
CA ASN A 6 -11.20 8.80 24.17
C ASN A 6 -9.72 8.40 24.15
N SER A 7 -9.38 7.24 23.59
CA SER A 7 -7.99 6.91 23.32
C SER A 7 -7.64 7.54 21.98
N GLY A 8 -6.77 8.56 21.99
CA GLY A 8 -6.32 9.38 20.85
C GLY A 8 -5.59 8.62 19.73
N TRP A 9 -6.18 7.54 19.28
CA TRP A 9 -5.77 6.66 18.19
C TRP A 9 -6.80 6.65 17.05
N GLY A 10 -7.83 7.50 17.13
CA GLY A 10 -8.71 7.78 16.00
C GLY A 10 -7.98 8.69 15.02
N LEU A 11 -7.37 8.08 14.00
CA LEU A 11 -6.59 8.74 12.95
C LEU A 11 -5.33 9.41 13.50
N MET A 12 -4.25 8.61 13.63
CA MET A 12 -2.90 9.17 13.73
C MET A 12 -2.57 9.84 12.39
N GLU A 13 -3.09 11.06 12.20
CA GLU A 13 -2.63 11.95 11.15
C GLU A 13 -1.11 12.04 11.29
N PRO A 14 -0.35 11.67 10.26
CA PRO A 14 1.10 11.67 10.35
C PRO A 14 1.56 13.08 10.69
N LEU A 15 2.42 13.20 11.71
CA LEU A 15 2.92 14.49 12.18
C LEU A 15 3.37 15.32 10.97
N PRO A 16 2.84 16.53 10.74
CA PRO A 16 3.12 17.31 9.53
C PRO A 16 4.62 17.51 9.28
N GLU A 17 5.41 17.58 10.35
CA GLU A 17 6.87 17.66 10.33
C GLU A 17 7.52 16.39 9.78
N LEU A 18 7.05 15.21 10.17
CA LEU A 18 7.50 13.92 9.64
C LEU A 18 7.20 13.81 8.13
N VAL A 19 5.99 14.18 7.73
CA VAL A 19 5.58 14.18 6.32
C VAL A 19 6.47 15.10 5.49
N HIS A 20 6.78 16.28 6.03
CA HIS A 20 7.67 17.23 5.36
C HIS A 20 9.10 16.68 5.20
N VAL A 21 9.68 16.10 6.26
CA VAL A 21 11.01 15.51 6.24
C VAL A 21 11.10 14.33 5.26
N ILE A 22 10.09 13.46 5.25
CA ILE A 22 10.03 12.33 4.31
C ILE A 22 9.94 12.84 2.87
N LYS A 23 9.07 13.82 2.60
CA LYS A 23 8.96 14.43 1.27
C LYS A 23 10.30 15.02 0.81
N GLN A 24 11.01 15.75 1.66
CA GLN A 24 12.33 16.27 1.34
C GLN A 24 13.35 15.18 1.05
N ARG A 25 13.45 14.14 1.91
CA ARG A 25 14.36 13.01 1.71
C ARG A 25 14.09 12.25 0.42
N LEU A 26 12.82 12.14 0.05
CA LEU A 26 12.42 11.51 -1.20
C LEU A 26 12.62 12.42 -2.41
N GLY A 27 12.95 13.70 -2.23
CA GLY A 27 13.05 14.69 -3.31
C GLY A 27 11.68 15.06 -3.91
N ILE A 28 10.62 14.96 -3.11
CA ILE A 28 9.26 15.38 -3.45
C ILE A 28 9.13 16.87 -3.15
N THR A 29 8.98 17.67 -4.19
CA THR A 29 8.73 19.12 -4.12
C THR A 29 7.28 19.41 -4.51
N LYS A 30 6.77 20.61 -4.21
CA LYS A 30 5.43 21.01 -4.63
C LYS A 30 5.23 20.89 -6.15
N GLU A 31 6.28 21.17 -6.92
CA GLU A 31 6.27 21.15 -8.39
C GLU A 31 6.24 19.73 -8.98
N ASN A 32 6.84 18.74 -8.29
CA ASN A 32 6.92 17.37 -8.81
C ASN A 32 5.99 16.38 -8.10
N THR A 33 5.22 16.82 -7.10
CA THR A 33 4.44 15.94 -6.23
C THR A 33 3.45 15.10 -7.03
N GLU A 34 2.69 15.73 -7.93
CA GLU A 34 1.66 15.05 -8.74
C GLU A 34 2.29 14.03 -9.68
N ARG A 35 3.39 14.41 -10.36
CA ARG A 35 4.12 13.50 -11.26
C ARG A 35 4.67 12.30 -10.50
N ARG A 36 5.28 12.52 -9.33
CA ARG A 36 5.85 11.44 -8.52
C ARG A 36 4.78 10.53 -7.96
N GLU A 37 3.66 11.07 -7.51
CA GLU A 37 2.51 10.31 -7.05
C GLU A 37 1.98 9.41 -8.17
N ALA A 38 1.77 9.97 -9.36
CA ALA A 38 1.37 9.20 -10.54
C ALA A 38 2.38 8.10 -10.90
N GLU A 39 3.68 8.37 -10.81
CA GLU A 39 4.73 7.38 -11.05
C GLU A 39 4.74 6.26 -10.01
N ILE A 40 4.52 6.57 -8.73
CA ILE A 40 4.42 5.59 -7.65
C ILE A 40 3.24 4.66 -7.91
N TYR A 41 2.07 5.21 -8.21
CA TYR A 41 0.89 4.38 -8.51
C TYR A 41 1.06 3.58 -9.80
N LYS A 42 1.68 4.15 -10.84
CA LYS A 42 2.01 3.42 -12.07
C LYS A 42 2.91 2.22 -11.78
N ARG A 43 3.95 2.40 -10.96
CA ARG A 43 4.86 1.31 -10.57
C ARG A 43 4.15 0.25 -9.73
N ALA A 44 3.29 0.67 -8.80
CA ALA A 44 2.49 -0.26 -8.01
C ALA A 44 1.58 -1.13 -8.89
N LYS A 45 0.88 -0.53 -9.86
CA LYS A 45 0.05 -1.26 -10.83
C LYS A 45 0.85 -2.28 -11.63
N ILE A 46 2.03 -1.90 -12.13
CA ILE A 46 2.94 -2.82 -12.84
C ILE A 46 3.36 -3.97 -11.93
N ALA A 47 3.72 -3.68 -10.68
CA ALA A 47 4.15 -4.69 -9.73
C ALA A 47 3.01 -5.67 -9.38
N TYR A 48 1.79 -5.18 -9.17
CA TYR A 48 0.63 -6.06 -8.94
C TYR A 48 0.34 -6.95 -10.14
N GLY A 49 0.36 -6.41 -11.36
CA GLY A 49 0.21 -7.23 -12.57
C GLY A 49 1.29 -8.31 -12.68
N ALA A 50 2.54 -7.97 -12.40
CA ALA A 50 3.65 -8.93 -12.42
C ALA A 50 3.52 -10.00 -11.33
N LEU A 51 3.17 -9.61 -10.10
CA LEU A 51 2.96 -10.55 -8.98
C LEU A 51 1.77 -11.46 -9.23
N SER A 52 0.65 -10.92 -9.72
CA SER A 52 -0.54 -11.69 -10.10
C SER A 52 -0.21 -12.72 -11.18
N THR A 53 0.57 -12.31 -12.19
CA THR A 53 1.05 -13.23 -13.25
C THR A 53 2.01 -14.29 -12.70
N THR A 54 2.89 -13.90 -11.77
CA THR A 54 3.88 -14.81 -11.17
C THR A 54 3.20 -15.86 -10.27
N LEU A 55 2.20 -15.43 -9.49
CA LEU A 55 1.42 -16.32 -8.64
C LEU A 55 0.55 -17.27 -9.47
N GLY A 56 -0.10 -16.76 -10.52
CA GLY A 56 -1.00 -17.56 -11.35
C GLY A 56 -2.07 -18.25 -10.49
N ASP A 57 -2.14 -19.58 -10.63
CA ASP A 57 -3.02 -20.46 -9.83
C ASP A 57 -2.30 -21.11 -8.62
N HIS A 58 -1.04 -20.73 -8.37
CA HIS A 58 -0.26 -21.26 -7.25
C HIS A 58 -0.66 -20.59 -5.92
N THR A 59 -0.41 -21.29 -4.81
CA THR A 59 -0.68 -20.77 -3.46
C THR A 59 0.39 -19.79 -2.97
N PHE A 60 1.63 -19.93 -3.46
CA PHE A 60 2.78 -19.12 -3.06
C PHE A 60 3.50 -18.59 -4.30
N LEU A 61 4.22 -17.47 -4.17
CA LEU A 61 4.98 -16.87 -5.27
C LEU A 61 6.12 -17.76 -5.78
N PHE A 62 6.53 -18.75 -4.99
CA PHE A 62 7.51 -19.78 -5.32
C PHE A 62 7.02 -21.15 -4.85
N GLU A 63 7.84 -22.21 -4.93
CA GLU A 63 7.42 -23.58 -4.57
C GLU A 63 6.98 -23.75 -3.09
N ARG A 64 7.39 -22.86 -2.20
CA ARG A 64 7.05 -22.88 -0.77
C ARG A 64 6.92 -21.45 -0.23
N PRO A 65 6.21 -21.24 0.90
CA PRO A 65 6.09 -19.92 1.50
C PRO A 65 7.48 -19.34 1.80
N SER A 66 7.65 -18.08 1.44
CA SER A 66 8.89 -17.34 1.62
C SER A 66 8.66 -16.06 2.42
N SER A 67 9.74 -15.39 2.79
CA SER A 67 9.66 -14.05 3.38
C SER A 67 9.01 -13.03 2.43
N LEU A 68 9.08 -13.25 1.11
CA LEU A 68 8.41 -12.41 0.14
C LEU A 68 6.89 -12.54 0.26
N ASP A 69 6.37 -13.76 0.40
CA ASP A 69 4.94 -14.00 0.62
C ASP A 69 4.46 -13.34 1.91
N ALA A 70 5.24 -13.43 2.99
CA ALA A 70 4.90 -12.80 4.27
C ALA A 70 4.88 -11.26 4.15
N TYR A 71 5.86 -10.67 3.47
CA TYR A 71 5.91 -9.23 3.23
C TYR A 71 4.74 -8.77 2.36
N PHE A 72 4.45 -9.52 1.29
CA PHE A 72 3.35 -9.21 0.39
C PHE A 72 2.00 -9.34 1.09
N LEU A 73 1.79 -10.39 1.87
CA LEU A 73 0.59 -10.56 2.70
C LEU A 73 0.41 -9.37 3.66
N GLY A 74 1.48 -8.94 4.33
CA GLY A 74 1.46 -7.74 5.17
C GLY A 74 1.05 -6.49 4.40
N HIS A 75 1.58 -6.29 3.20
CA HIS A 75 1.21 -5.19 2.30
C HIS A 75 -0.27 -5.24 1.88
N VAL A 76 -0.78 -6.42 1.50
CA VAL A 76 -2.19 -6.63 1.11
C VAL A 76 -3.11 -6.31 2.28
N LEU A 77 -2.86 -6.90 3.46
CA LEU A 77 -3.67 -6.66 4.65
C LEU A 77 -3.66 -5.19 5.05
N PHE A 78 -2.50 -4.55 5.05
CA PHE A 78 -2.40 -3.13 5.38
C PHE A 78 -3.15 -2.25 4.37
N THR A 79 -2.99 -2.52 3.07
CA THR A 79 -3.67 -1.76 2.02
C THR A 79 -5.19 -1.93 2.11
N LEU A 80 -5.70 -3.14 2.37
CA LEU A 80 -7.14 -3.40 2.45
C LEU A 80 -7.78 -2.93 3.76
N GLN A 81 -7.05 -2.87 4.87
CA GLN A 81 -7.61 -2.54 6.18
C GLN A 81 -7.38 -1.08 6.56
N ALA A 82 -6.25 -0.49 6.17
CA ALA A 82 -5.90 0.88 6.57
C ALA A 82 -6.32 1.93 5.55
N PHE A 83 -6.44 1.58 4.25
CA PHE A 83 -6.71 2.58 3.22
C PHE A 83 -8.21 2.66 2.90
N PRO A 84 -8.75 3.88 2.69
CA PRO A 84 -10.15 4.05 2.34
C PRO A 84 -10.46 3.45 0.96
N GLU A 85 -11.74 3.17 0.71
CA GLU A 85 -12.22 2.63 -0.56
C GLU A 85 -11.86 3.51 -1.78
N SER A 86 -11.75 4.83 -1.57
CA SER A 86 -11.32 5.78 -2.60
C SER A 86 -9.83 5.72 -2.95
N SER A 87 -9.02 4.90 -2.26
CA SER A 87 -7.59 4.81 -2.51
C SER A 87 -7.28 4.20 -3.88
N MET A 88 -6.45 4.90 -4.66
CA MET A 88 -5.92 4.40 -5.92
C MET A 88 -5.08 3.13 -5.76
N LEU A 89 -4.38 2.96 -4.64
CA LEU A 89 -3.59 1.76 -4.38
C LEU A 89 -4.49 0.56 -4.10
N ARG A 90 -5.52 0.78 -3.27
CA ARG A 90 -6.50 -0.24 -2.91
C ARG A 90 -7.28 -0.73 -4.13
N SER A 91 -7.80 0.19 -4.93
CA SER A 91 -8.50 -0.15 -6.17
C SER A 91 -7.60 -0.91 -7.13
N ALA A 92 -6.35 -0.46 -7.34
CA ALA A 92 -5.38 -1.17 -8.18
C ALA A 92 -5.07 -2.59 -7.68
N LEU A 93 -4.99 -2.80 -6.36
CA LEU A 93 -4.75 -4.14 -5.80
C LEU A 93 -5.96 -5.06 -6.04
N LEU A 94 -7.18 -4.55 -5.85
CA LEU A 94 -8.43 -5.30 -6.03
C LEU A 94 -8.72 -5.70 -7.48
N GLU A 95 -8.04 -5.09 -8.46
CA GLU A 95 -8.09 -5.54 -9.87
C GLU A 95 -7.50 -6.96 -10.05
N HIS A 96 -6.72 -7.45 -9.10
CA HIS A 96 -6.02 -8.73 -9.16
C HIS A 96 -6.57 -9.72 -8.12
N GLY A 97 -7.67 -10.39 -8.45
CA GLY A 97 -8.38 -11.27 -7.51
C GLY A 97 -7.55 -12.43 -6.92
N ASN A 98 -6.53 -12.92 -7.63
CA ASN A 98 -5.66 -13.98 -7.12
C ASN A 98 -4.62 -13.49 -6.09
N LEU A 99 -4.48 -12.17 -5.90
CA LEU A 99 -3.60 -11.57 -4.89
C LEU A 99 -4.30 -11.32 -3.55
N ILE A 100 -5.60 -11.62 -3.44
CA ILE A 100 -6.45 -11.30 -2.29
C ILE A 100 -6.88 -12.57 -1.57
#